data_AF-A0A4V1SSK9-F1
#
_entry.id   AF-A0A4V1SSK9-F1
#
_cell.length_a   1.000
_cell.length_b   1.000
_cell.length_c   1.000
_cell.angle_alpha   90.00
_cell.angle_beta   90.00
_cell.angle_gamma   90.00
#
_symmetry.space_group_name_H-M   'P 1'
#
loop_
_entity.id
_entity.type
_entity.pdbx_description
1 polymer ?
#
loop_
_entity_poly.entity_id
_entity_poly.type
_entity_poly.pdbx_seq_one_letter_code
_entity_poly.pdbx_strand_id
1 'polypeptide(L)'
;MVLLSLLADASQYADHAIRFEDLGLRKGIDLGFMELRFYSLAYLAGIVLGYWHLTKMIKAPGSPMAQRHADDLFFYCTLGIIIGGRLGYAAFYTGGETGIPSMFTHFTAGQFPSWDLLRLWDGGMSFHGGLIGVLAAIAWVCRSGKINFLRTADYIAVNVPFGMMFGRIANFINGELWGRPVESDVPWAMSFPTDPLGLPRHPSQLYEAGLEGALLIVVMLLLFWKTRARWRPGLLVGVFTAGIALA
;
A
#
# COMPACT_ATOMS: atom_id res chain seq x y z
N MET A 1 -13.27 -1.66 35.41
CA MET A 1 -12.10 -0.94 35.96
C MET A 1 -11.17 -0.41 34.86
N VAL A 2 -10.77 -1.23 33.88
CA VAL A 2 -9.88 -0.82 32.75
C VAL A 2 -10.49 0.25 31.84
N LEU A 3 -11.80 0.18 31.53
CA LEU A 3 -12.44 1.20 30.69
C LEU A 3 -12.50 2.58 31.38
N LEU A 4 -12.69 2.59 32.71
CA LEU A 4 -12.70 3.80 33.52
C LEU A 4 -11.30 4.40 33.68
N SER A 5 -10.26 3.59 33.76
CA SER A 5 -8.87 4.09 33.79
C SER A 5 -8.43 4.62 32.43
N LEU A 6 -8.79 3.94 31.33
CA LEU A 6 -8.51 4.44 29.97
C LEU A 6 -9.23 5.77 29.67
N LEU A 7 -10.47 5.93 30.13
CA LEU A 7 -11.22 7.18 30.00
C LEU A 7 -10.66 8.31 30.89
N ALA A 8 -10.06 7.95 32.04
CA ALA A 8 -9.41 8.91 32.93
C ALA A 8 -8.04 9.38 32.41
N ASP A 9 -7.26 8.49 31.79
CA ASP A 9 -6.01 8.88 31.11
C ASP A 9 -6.30 9.68 29.82
N ALA A 10 -7.38 9.34 29.10
CA ALA A 10 -7.80 10.02 27.89
C ALA A 10 -8.08 11.52 28.12
N SER A 11 -8.68 11.88 29.26
CA SER A 11 -8.98 13.27 29.58
C SER A 11 -7.74 14.08 29.96
N GLN A 12 -6.66 13.42 30.42
CA GLN A 12 -5.45 14.08 30.88
C GLN A 12 -4.58 14.59 29.71
N TYR A 13 -4.67 13.95 28.53
CA TYR A 13 -3.88 14.31 27.34
C TYR A 13 -4.72 14.86 26.17
N ALA A 14 -6.05 14.78 26.25
CA ALA A 14 -6.93 15.26 25.18
C ALA A 14 -6.79 16.76 24.89
N ASP A 15 -6.54 17.59 25.92
CA ASP A 15 -6.43 19.05 25.77
C ASP A 15 -5.15 19.49 25.06
N HIS A 16 -4.13 18.62 24.96
CA HIS A 16 -2.84 18.93 24.31
C HIS A 16 -2.65 18.23 22.96
N ALA A 17 -3.54 17.30 22.59
CA ALA A 17 -3.44 16.59 21.33
C ALA A 17 -3.76 17.50 20.14
N ILE A 18 -2.96 17.40 19.09
CA ILE A 18 -3.23 18.09 17.82
C ILE A 18 -4.53 17.53 17.25
N ARG A 19 -5.53 18.37 17.02
CA ARG A 19 -6.75 17.94 16.34
C ARG A 19 -6.47 17.80 14.84
N PHE A 20 -6.70 16.62 14.28
CA PHE A 20 -6.47 16.37 12.86
C PHE A 20 -7.26 17.35 11.96
N GLU A 21 -8.45 17.74 12.38
CA GLU A 21 -9.32 18.69 11.67
C GLU A 21 -8.68 20.08 11.53
N ASP A 22 -7.88 20.50 12.50
CA ASP A 22 -7.22 21.82 12.50
C ASP A 22 -6.13 21.92 11.44
N LEU A 23 -5.67 20.77 10.89
CA LEU A 23 -4.73 20.74 9.77
C LEU A 23 -5.34 21.22 8.45
N GLY A 24 -6.69 21.30 8.36
CA GLY A 24 -7.38 21.77 7.17
C GLY A 24 -7.15 20.91 5.91
N LEU A 25 -6.78 19.64 6.10
CA LEU A 25 -6.47 18.73 5.00
C LEU A 25 -7.75 18.36 4.23
N ARG A 26 -7.63 18.35 2.90
CA ARG A 26 -8.69 17.89 2.00
C ARG A 26 -8.32 16.51 1.45
N LYS A 27 -9.30 15.63 1.30
CA LYS A 27 -9.11 14.27 0.78
C LYS A 27 -8.92 14.23 -0.75
N GLY A 28 -9.22 15.32 -1.43
CA GLY A 28 -9.11 15.45 -2.87
C GLY A 28 -9.51 16.83 -3.38
N ILE A 29 -9.57 16.93 -4.69
CA ILE A 29 -10.02 18.13 -5.42
C ILE A 29 -11.37 17.80 -6.05
N ASP A 30 -12.39 18.59 -5.72
CA ASP A 30 -13.69 18.50 -6.37
C ASP A 30 -13.62 19.19 -7.75
N LEU A 31 -13.86 18.42 -8.81
CA LEU A 31 -13.89 18.89 -10.20
C LEU A 31 -15.34 19.13 -10.68
N GLY A 32 -16.34 19.00 -9.81
CA GLY A 32 -17.77 19.13 -10.11
C GLY A 32 -18.41 17.85 -10.66
N PHE A 33 -17.75 17.14 -11.59
CA PHE A 33 -18.25 15.87 -12.14
C PHE A 33 -17.63 14.63 -11.49
N MET A 34 -16.52 14.81 -10.74
CA MET A 34 -15.76 13.75 -10.09
C MET A 34 -14.90 14.35 -8.97
N GLU A 35 -14.77 13.64 -7.86
CA GLU A 35 -13.78 13.96 -6.82
C GLU A 35 -12.45 13.28 -7.16
N LEU A 36 -11.43 14.08 -7.47
CA LEU A 36 -10.06 13.59 -7.66
C LEU A 36 -9.39 13.40 -6.30
N ARG A 37 -9.47 12.17 -5.77
CA ARG A 37 -8.91 11.81 -4.46
C ARG A 37 -7.38 11.81 -4.48
N PHE A 38 -6.76 12.40 -3.45
CA PHE A 38 -5.31 12.37 -3.27
C PHE A 38 -4.79 10.94 -3.05
N TYR A 39 -5.62 10.05 -2.52
CA TYR A 39 -5.34 8.61 -2.44
C TYR A 39 -5.06 7.98 -3.80
N SER A 40 -5.87 8.28 -4.82
CA SER A 40 -5.67 7.81 -6.19
C SER A 40 -4.41 8.40 -6.81
N LEU A 41 -4.15 9.69 -6.57
CA LEU A 41 -2.94 10.37 -7.03
C LEU A 41 -1.67 9.80 -6.40
N ALA A 42 -1.72 9.43 -5.11
CA ALA A 42 -0.61 8.81 -4.39
C ALA A 42 -0.23 7.46 -5.01
N TYR A 43 -1.21 6.60 -5.30
CA TYR A 43 -0.94 5.35 -6.02
C TYR A 43 -0.35 5.59 -7.41
N LEU A 44 -0.93 6.53 -8.17
CA LEU A 44 -0.44 6.86 -9.50
C LEU A 44 1.00 7.38 -9.44
N ALA A 45 1.32 8.24 -8.48
CA ALA A 45 2.68 8.75 -8.27
C ALA A 45 3.67 7.62 -7.95
N GLY A 46 3.32 6.71 -7.03
CA GLY A 46 4.14 5.55 -6.70
C GLY A 46 4.40 4.64 -7.91
N ILE A 47 3.35 4.37 -8.69
CA ILE A 47 3.43 3.57 -9.91
C ILE A 47 4.31 4.23 -10.98
N VAL A 48 4.07 5.51 -11.27
CA VAL A 48 4.82 6.26 -12.30
C VAL A 48 6.30 6.37 -11.92
N LEU A 49 6.59 6.69 -10.65
CA LEU A 49 7.96 6.77 -10.16
C LEU A 49 8.65 5.41 -10.15
N GLY A 50 7.96 4.36 -9.72
CA GLY A 50 8.48 2.99 -9.76
C GLY A 50 8.77 2.51 -11.18
N TYR A 51 7.88 2.75 -12.14
CA TYR A 51 8.09 2.40 -13.54
C TYR A 51 9.23 3.21 -14.18
N TRP A 52 9.25 4.52 -13.94
CA TRP A 52 10.33 5.40 -14.42
C TRP A 52 11.69 4.97 -13.87
N HIS A 53 11.79 4.74 -12.55
CA HIS A 53 13.03 4.35 -11.91
C HIS A 53 13.47 2.94 -12.33
N LEU A 54 12.55 1.97 -12.44
CA LEU A 54 12.84 0.65 -13.01
C LEU A 54 13.41 0.77 -14.43
N THR A 55 12.79 1.59 -15.28
CA THR A 55 13.26 1.88 -16.65
C THR A 55 14.68 2.48 -16.66
N LYS A 56 15.08 3.24 -15.64
CA LYS A 56 16.46 3.69 -15.46
C LYS A 56 17.38 2.55 -15.00
N MET A 57 16.95 1.75 -14.04
CA MET A 57 17.71 0.62 -13.49
C MET A 57 18.06 -0.41 -14.56
N ILE A 58 17.11 -0.76 -15.44
CA ILE A 58 17.34 -1.79 -16.46
C ILE A 58 18.32 -1.39 -17.55
N LYS A 59 18.60 -0.08 -17.70
CA LYS A 59 19.63 0.43 -18.62
C LYS A 59 21.03 0.29 -18.02
N ALA A 60 21.16 0.00 -16.74
CA ALA A 60 22.44 -0.24 -16.11
C ALA A 60 23.02 -1.60 -16.54
N PRO A 61 24.36 -1.75 -16.63
CA PRO A 61 24.99 -3.01 -16.99
C PRO A 61 24.57 -4.15 -16.07
N GLY A 62 24.28 -5.29 -16.67
CA GLY A 62 23.92 -6.53 -15.98
C GLY A 62 22.47 -6.66 -15.55
N SER A 63 21.57 -5.78 -16.01
CA SER A 63 20.13 -5.95 -15.82
C SER A 63 19.67 -7.36 -16.23
N PRO A 64 18.82 -8.04 -15.44
CA PRO A 64 18.25 -9.33 -15.81
C PRO A 64 17.16 -9.21 -16.88
N MET A 65 16.74 -8.00 -17.22
CA MET A 65 15.56 -7.75 -18.05
C MET A 65 15.76 -6.58 -19.03
N ALA A 66 15.20 -6.71 -20.22
CA ALA A 66 14.98 -5.62 -21.18
C ALA A 66 13.68 -4.84 -20.90
N GLN A 67 13.53 -3.67 -21.52
CA GLN A 67 12.37 -2.76 -21.38
C GLN A 67 11.02 -3.46 -21.59
N ARG A 68 10.90 -4.31 -22.62
CA ARG A 68 9.66 -5.07 -22.87
C ARG A 68 9.16 -5.85 -21.65
N HIS A 69 10.07 -6.39 -20.83
CA HIS A 69 9.66 -7.13 -19.63
C HIS A 69 9.25 -6.19 -18.51
N ALA A 70 9.81 -4.98 -18.43
CA ALA A 70 9.35 -3.97 -17.48
C ALA A 70 7.94 -3.47 -17.86
N ASP A 71 7.67 -3.35 -19.16
CA ASP A 71 6.34 -3.00 -19.68
C ASP A 71 5.34 -4.14 -19.42
N ASP A 72 5.74 -5.40 -19.66
CA ASP A 72 4.95 -6.59 -19.33
C ASP A 72 4.68 -6.66 -17.82
N LEU A 73 5.70 -6.47 -16.97
CA LEU A 73 5.54 -6.44 -15.51
C LEU A 73 4.55 -5.36 -15.10
N PHE A 74 4.66 -4.15 -15.66
CA PHE A 74 3.73 -3.07 -15.36
C PHE A 74 2.29 -3.45 -15.69
N PHE A 75 2.06 -3.99 -16.89
CA PHE A 75 0.73 -4.41 -17.33
C PHE A 75 0.17 -5.59 -16.52
N TYR A 76 0.91 -6.70 -16.45
CA TYR A 76 0.46 -7.93 -15.79
C TYR A 76 0.36 -7.79 -14.27
N CYS A 77 1.26 -7.03 -13.61
CA CYS A 77 1.11 -6.77 -12.18
C CYS A 77 -0.10 -5.89 -11.89
N THR A 78 -0.41 -4.91 -12.74
CA THR A 78 -1.65 -4.10 -12.59
C THR A 78 -2.89 -4.99 -12.68
N LEU A 79 -2.95 -5.87 -13.69
CA LEU A 79 -4.02 -6.88 -13.78
C LEU A 79 -4.03 -7.82 -12.58
N GLY A 80 -2.86 -8.25 -12.11
CA GLY A 80 -2.69 -9.11 -10.95
C GLY A 80 -3.26 -8.49 -9.66
N ILE A 81 -3.00 -7.20 -9.41
CA ILE A 81 -3.56 -6.47 -8.26
C ILE A 81 -5.08 -6.43 -8.35
N ILE A 82 -5.63 -6.06 -9.52
CA ILE A 82 -7.08 -5.89 -9.70
C ILE A 82 -7.80 -7.23 -9.59
N ILE A 83 -7.38 -8.22 -10.38
CA ILE A 83 -8.01 -9.54 -10.43
C ILE A 83 -7.77 -10.27 -9.11
N GLY A 84 -6.52 -10.33 -8.65
CA GLY A 84 -6.16 -11.00 -7.41
C GLY A 84 -6.84 -10.36 -6.21
N GLY A 85 -6.85 -9.02 -6.12
CA GLY A 85 -7.50 -8.30 -5.04
C GLY A 85 -9.00 -8.54 -5.01
N ARG A 86 -9.65 -8.57 -6.18
CA ARG A 86 -11.09 -8.82 -6.27
C ARG A 86 -11.45 -10.27 -5.94
N LEU A 87 -10.73 -11.23 -6.52
CA LEU A 87 -10.95 -12.65 -6.26
C LEU A 87 -10.64 -13.02 -4.81
N GLY A 88 -9.57 -12.47 -4.24
CA GLY A 88 -9.24 -12.65 -2.82
C GLY A 88 -10.28 -12.00 -1.91
N TYR A 89 -10.86 -10.86 -2.30
CA TYR A 89 -11.95 -10.26 -1.54
C TYR A 89 -13.18 -11.18 -1.51
N ALA A 90 -13.61 -11.61 -2.71
CA ALA A 90 -14.71 -12.55 -2.86
C ALA A 90 -14.49 -13.83 -2.05
N ALA A 91 -13.29 -14.42 -2.13
CA ALA A 91 -12.96 -15.67 -1.44
C ALA A 91 -12.86 -15.56 0.08
N PHE A 92 -12.32 -14.47 0.62
CA PHE A 92 -11.99 -14.41 2.05
C PHE A 92 -12.98 -13.59 2.90
N TYR A 93 -13.74 -12.66 2.30
CA TYR A 93 -14.47 -11.64 3.06
C TYR A 93 -15.97 -11.58 2.76
N THR A 94 -16.50 -12.43 1.86
CA THR A 94 -17.92 -12.35 1.44
C THR A 94 -18.77 -13.53 1.92
N GLY A 95 -18.27 -14.33 2.86
CA GLY A 95 -18.97 -15.52 3.37
C GLY A 95 -19.99 -15.29 4.48
N GLY A 96 -20.00 -14.11 5.11
CA GLY A 96 -20.88 -13.81 6.24
C GLY A 96 -20.85 -14.89 7.33
N GLU A 97 -22.01 -15.20 7.92
CA GLU A 97 -22.15 -16.23 8.95
C GLU A 97 -22.00 -17.66 8.42
N THR A 98 -22.24 -17.89 7.11
CA THR A 98 -22.17 -19.23 6.51
C THR A 98 -20.73 -19.64 6.17
N GLY A 99 -19.81 -18.68 6.08
CA GLY A 99 -18.42 -18.89 5.68
C GLY A 99 -18.24 -19.28 4.21
N ILE A 100 -19.33 -19.37 3.43
CA ILE A 100 -19.30 -19.76 2.02
C ILE A 100 -19.21 -18.49 1.16
N PRO A 101 -18.15 -18.29 0.36
CA PRO A 101 -17.96 -17.10 -0.47
C PRO A 101 -19.16 -16.77 -1.37
N SER A 102 -19.99 -15.80 -0.98
CA SER A 102 -21.26 -15.51 -1.66
C SER A 102 -21.09 -14.68 -2.94
N MET A 103 -20.04 -13.84 -3.02
CA MET A 103 -19.86 -12.91 -4.15
C MET A 103 -19.60 -13.61 -5.49
N PHE A 104 -19.16 -14.87 -5.49
CA PHE A 104 -18.99 -15.64 -6.73
C PHE A 104 -20.32 -15.97 -7.41
N THR A 105 -21.40 -16.08 -6.65
CA THR A 105 -22.73 -16.50 -7.13
C THR A 105 -23.80 -15.42 -6.96
N HIS A 106 -23.46 -14.29 -6.35
CA HIS A 106 -24.39 -13.19 -6.12
C HIS A 106 -24.52 -12.26 -7.35
N PHE A 107 -25.76 -12.01 -7.76
CA PHE A 107 -26.10 -11.13 -8.88
C PHE A 107 -27.14 -10.09 -8.41
N THR A 108 -26.82 -8.81 -8.58
CA THR A 108 -27.70 -7.69 -8.24
C THR A 108 -28.54 -7.27 -9.45
N ALA A 109 -29.86 -7.42 -9.37
CA ALA A 109 -30.78 -7.01 -10.41
C ALA A 109 -30.85 -5.47 -10.53
N GLY A 110 -30.96 -4.96 -11.76
CA GLY A 110 -31.08 -3.52 -12.03
C GLY A 110 -29.77 -2.73 -12.06
N GLN A 111 -28.61 -3.39 -11.87
CA GLN A 111 -27.29 -2.79 -12.03
C GLN A 111 -26.52 -3.50 -13.13
N PHE A 112 -25.75 -2.77 -13.95
CA PHE A 112 -24.93 -3.33 -15.03
C PHE A 112 -23.43 -3.09 -14.77
N PRO A 113 -22.58 -4.14 -14.77
CA PRO A 113 -22.94 -5.55 -14.84
C PRO A 113 -23.62 -6.00 -13.54
N SER A 114 -24.56 -6.94 -13.65
CA SER A 114 -25.31 -7.47 -12.50
C SER A 114 -24.47 -8.35 -11.61
N TRP A 115 -23.35 -8.88 -12.11
CA TRP A 115 -22.48 -9.74 -11.32
C TRP A 115 -21.59 -8.91 -10.39
N ASP A 116 -21.80 -9.07 -9.10
CA ASP A 116 -21.08 -8.30 -8.09
C ASP A 116 -19.57 -8.52 -8.15
N LEU A 117 -19.10 -9.70 -8.56
CA LEU A 117 -17.68 -9.97 -8.72
C LEU A 117 -16.99 -8.97 -9.67
N LEU A 118 -17.68 -8.45 -10.68
CA LEU A 118 -17.13 -7.52 -11.68
C LEU A 118 -17.22 -6.04 -11.28
N ARG A 119 -17.98 -5.73 -10.23
CA ARG A 119 -18.28 -4.36 -9.81
C ARG A 119 -17.20 -3.78 -8.89
N LEU A 120 -16.06 -3.42 -9.50
CA LEU A 120 -14.89 -2.90 -8.78
C LEU A 120 -15.14 -1.56 -8.06
N TRP A 121 -16.17 -0.80 -8.47
CA TRP A 121 -16.50 0.51 -7.91
C TRP A 121 -17.25 0.47 -6.58
N ASP A 122 -17.83 -0.68 -6.18
CA ASP A 122 -18.46 -0.81 -4.86
C ASP A 122 -17.43 -0.95 -3.73
N GLY A 123 -16.13 -0.90 -4.04
CA GLY A 123 -15.06 -1.25 -3.13
C GLY A 123 -14.96 -2.77 -2.94
N GLY A 124 -14.23 -3.21 -1.91
CA GLY A 124 -13.99 -4.63 -1.66
C GLY A 124 -12.81 -5.17 -2.46
N MET A 125 -11.60 -4.93 -1.92
CA MET A 125 -10.34 -5.44 -2.45
C MET A 125 -9.54 -6.07 -1.32
N SER A 126 -8.98 -7.25 -1.56
CA SER A 126 -8.12 -7.95 -0.61
C SER A 126 -6.66 -7.63 -0.88
N PHE A 127 -5.94 -7.17 0.15
CA PHE A 127 -4.49 -7.00 0.08
C PHE A 127 -3.79 -8.32 -0.25
N HIS A 128 -4.14 -9.41 0.45
CA HIS A 128 -3.56 -10.74 0.24
C HIS A 128 -3.81 -11.26 -1.18
N GLY A 129 -5.04 -11.09 -1.67
CA GLY A 129 -5.38 -11.45 -3.04
C GLY A 129 -4.57 -10.67 -4.06
N GLY A 130 -4.43 -9.36 -3.86
CA GLY A 130 -3.61 -8.49 -4.71
C GLY A 130 -2.14 -8.91 -4.72
N LEU A 131 -1.57 -9.19 -3.55
CA LEU A 131 -0.18 -9.66 -3.41
C LEU A 131 0.04 -10.99 -4.16
N ILE A 132 -0.85 -11.97 -3.99
CA ILE A 132 -0.79 -13.25 -4.70
C ILE A 132 -0.87 -13.02 -6.21
N GLY A 133 -1.80 -12.17 -6.67
CA GLY A 133 -1.95 -11.83 -8.08
C GLY A 133 -0.70 -11.19 -8.68
N VAL A 134 -0.05 -10.27 -7.96
CA VAL A 134 1.23 -9.67 -8.37
C VAL A 134 2.35 -10.69 -8.43
N LEU A 135 2.50 -11.54 -7.41
CA LEU A 135 3.55 -12.56 -7.41
C LEU A 135 3.36 -13.56 -8.56
N ALA A 136 2.11 -13.95 -8.84
CA ALA A 136 1.77 -14.78 -10.00
C ALA A 136 2.10 -14.08 -11.33
N ALA A 137 1.82 -12.79 -11.46
CA ALA A 137 2.17 -12.00 -12.63
C ALA A 137 3.68 -11.90 -12.84
N ILE A 138 4.45 -11.62 -11.77
CA ILE A 138 5.93 -11.60 -11.83
C ILE A 138 6.46 -12.97 -12.26
N ALA A 139 5.95 -14.05 -11.66
CA ALA A 139 6.35 -15.41 -12.00
C ALA A 139 6.03 -15.74 -13.46
N TRP A 140 4.86 -15.31 -13.95
CA TRP A 140 4.45 -15.47 -15.34
C TRP A 140 5.41 -14.76 -16.30
N VAL A 141 5.66 -13.46 -16.08
CA VAL A 141 6.56 -12.66 -16.94
C VAL A 141 7.98 -13.21 -16.91
N CYS A 142 8.46 -13.64 -15.74
CA CYS A 142 9.80 -14.24 -15.64
C CYS A 142 9.89 -15.55 -16.43
N ARG A 143 8.86 -16.41 -16.34
CA ARG A 143 8.83 -17.69 -17.03
C ARG A 143 8.65 -17.54 -18.54
N SER A 144 7.77 -16.65 -18.99
CA SER A 144 7.55 -16.39 -20.42
C SER A 144 8.74 -15.67 -21.07
N GLY A 145 9.34 -14.72 -20.35
CA GLY A 145 10.52 -13.97 -20.78
C GLY A 145 11.85 -14.72 -20.63
N LYS A 146 11.85 -15.89 -19.97
CA LYS A 146 13.05 -16.67 -19.60
C LYS A 146 14.10 -15.83 -18.85
N ILE A 147 13.62 -14.92 -17.99
CA ILE A 147 14.46 -14.08 -17.13
C ILE A 147 14.46 -14.59 -15.69
N ASN A 148 15.52 -14.30 -14.95
CA ASN A 148 15.68 -14.82 -13.59
C ASN A 148 14.69 -14.14 -12.62
N PHE A 149 13.79 -14.94 -12.02
CA PHE A 149 12.78 -14.45 -11.08
C PHE A 149 13.37 -13.68 -9.90
N LEU A 150 14.41 -14.21 -9.26
CA LEU A 150 14.98 -13.61 -8.05
C LEU A 150 15.65 -12.27 -8.35
N ARG A 151 16.36 -12.16 -9.48
CA ARG A 151 16.93 -10.88 -9.94
C ARG A 151 15.86 -9.90 -10.38
N THR A 152 14.75 -10.37 -10.95
CA THR A 152 13.59 -9.52 -11.25
C THR A 152 12.97 -8.97 -9.96
N ALA A 153 12.79 -9.82 -8.95
CA ALA A 153 12.30 -9.42 -7.64
C ALA A 153 13.22 -8.40 -6.96
N ASP A 154 14.55 -8.56 -7.06
CA ASP A 154 15.52 -7.55 -6.58
C ASP A 154 15.26 -6.17 -7.19
N TYR A 155 15.02 -6.11 -8.50
CA TYR A 155 14.79 -4.84 -9.19
C TYR A 155 13.43 -4.23 -8.81
N ILE A 156 12.39 -5.06 -8.67
CA ILE A 156 11.07 -4.61 -8.22
C ILE A 156 11.14 -4.08 -6.78
N ALA A 157 11.79 -4.80 -5.88
CA ALA A 157 11.88 -4.47 -4.46
C ALA A 157 12.50 -3.09 -4.18
N VAL A 158 13.44 -2.64 -5.01
CA VAL A 158 14.01 -1.27 -4.91
C VAL A 158 12.95 -0.18 -5.13
N ASN A 159 11.88 -0.49 -5.88
CA ASN A 159 10.85 0.47 -6.28
C ASN A 159 9.60 0.43 -5.38
N VAL A 160 9.35 -0.66 -4.65
CA VAL A 160 8.17 -0.81 -3.79
C VAL A 160 8.04 0.31 -2.74
N PRO A 161 9.13 0.76 -2.07
CA PRO A 161 9.06 1.82 -1.06
C PRO A 161 8.46 3.15 -1.54
N PHE A 162 8.54 3.47 -2.84
CA PHE A 162 7.87 4.67 -3.39
C PHE A 162 6.36 4.59 -3.20
N GLY A 163 5.75 3.45 -3.55
CA GLY A 163 4.32 3.23 -3.37
C GLY A 163 3.91 3.23 -1.90
N MET A 164 4.74 2.61 -1.04
CA MET A 164 4.51 2.59 0.41
C MET A 164 4.47 4.01 0.98
N MET A 165 5.48 4.84 0.67
CA MET A 165 5.56 6.21 1.16
C MET A 165 4.31 7.03 0.80
N PHE A 166 3.94 7.06 -0.48
CA PHE A 166 2.78 7.85 -0.92
C PHE A 166 1.47 7.28 -0.38
N GLY A 167 1.32 5.95 -0.33
CA GLY A 167 0.15 5.29 0.25
C GLY A 167 -0.07 5.70 1.71
N ARG A 168 0.98 5.65 2.53
CA ARG A 168 0.92 6.03 3.94
C ARG A 168 0.64 7.51 4.14
N ILE A 169 1.23 8.39 3.34
CA ILE A 169 0.88 9.82 3.32
C ILE A 169 -0.60 10.02 2.99
N ALA A 170 -1.13 9.25 2.03
CA ALA A 170 -2.52 9.35 1.67
C ALA A 170 -3.47 8.79 2.75
N ASN A 171 -3.08 7.73 3.47
CA ASN A 171 -3.82 7.28 4.66
C ASN A 171 -3.87 8.36 5.73
N PHE A 172 -2.74 9.05 5.95
CA PHE A 172 -2.69 10.19 6.86
C PHE A 172 -3.67 11.29 6.42
N ILE A 173 -3.64 11.71 5.15
CA ILE A 173 -4.58 12.71 4.60
C ILE A 173 -6.05 12.28 4.74
N ASN A 174 -6.34 10.98 4.59
CA ASN A 174 -7.69 10.44 4.77
C ASN A 174 -8.13 10.37 6.24
N GLY A 175 -7.18 10.46 7.18
CA GLY A 175 -7.40 10.27 8.60
C GLY A 175 -7.71 8.81 8.95
N GLU A 176 -7.11 7.85 8.25
CA GLU A 176 -7.37 6.41 8.45
C GLU A 176 -6.10 5.64 8.80
N LEU A 177 -6.22 4.43 9.38
CA LEU A 177 -5.08 3.60 9.81
C LEU A 177 -4.15 4.30 10.83
N TRP A 178 -4.74 5.07 11.73
CA TRP A 178 -4.02 5.68 12.85
C TRP A 178 -3.49 4.63 13.84
N GLY A 179 -2.53 5.04 14.66
CA GLY A 179 -1.82 4.15 15.55
C GLY A 179 -2.55 3.85 16.85
N ARG A 180 -1.85 3.14 17.74
CA ARG A 180 -2.32 2.91 19.11
C ARG A 180 -2.51 4.24 19.87
N PRO A 181 -3.37 4.25 20.90
CA PRO A 181 -3.47 5.38 21.82
C PRO A 181 -2.10 5.72 22.42
N VAL A 182 -1.85 7.00 22.65
CA VAL A 182 -0.64 7.42 23.36
C VAL A 182 -0.82 7.13 24.85
N GLU A 183 0.22 6.59 25.48
CA GLU A 183 0.27 6.31 26.93
C GLU A 183 1.10 7.37 27.68
N SER A 184 1.60 8.37 26.95
CA SER A 184 2.51 9.40 27.47
C SER A 184 2.29 10.74 26.75
N ASP A 185 2.72 11.82 27.40
CA ASP A 185 2.63 13.17 26.85
C ASP A 185 3.67 13.38 25.73
N VAL A 186 3.30 12.99 24.50
CA VAL A 186 4.09 13.26 23.30
C VAL A 186 3.49 14.44 22.54
N PRO A 187 4.28 15.46 22.16
CA PRO A 187 3.76 16.71 21.63
C PRO A 187 3.18 16.59 20.21
N TRP A 188 3.35 15.45 19.56
CA TRP A 188 2.78 15.13 18.24
C TRP A 188 1.61 14.14 18.32
N ALA A 189 1.06 13.89 19.51
CA ALA A 189 -0.17 13.11 19.66
C ALA A 189 -1.30 13.78 18.88
N MET A 190 -2.15 12.98 18.23
CA MET A 190 -3.17 13.47 17.33
C MET A 190 -4.52 12.84 17.59
N SER A 191 -5.57 13.66 17.64
CA SER A 191 -6.95 13.21 17.71
C SER A 191 -7.53 13.12 16.29
N PHE A 192 -7.92 11.91 15.88
CA PHE A 192 -8.47 11.64 14.55
C PHE A 192 -10.00 11.58 14.60
N PRO A 193 -10.72 12.24 13.68
CA PRO A 193 -12.19 12.26 13.67
C PRO A 193 -12.83 10.89 13.38
N THR A 194 -12.05 9.97 12.81
CA THR A 194 -12.48 8.60 12.49
C THR A 194 -12.29 7.63 13.66
N ASP A 195 -11.66 8.06 14.76
CA ASP A 195 -11.52 7.23 15.95
C ASP A 195 -12.83 7.19 16.74
N PRO A 196 -13.52 6.03 16.83
CA PRO A 196 -14.77 5.93 17.58
C PRO A 196 -14.58 6.19 19.08
N LEU A 197 -13.36 6.07 19.61
CA LEU A 197 -13.06 6.33 21.01
C LEU A 197 -12.58 7.77 21.26
N GLY A 198 -12.30 8.54 20.21
CA GLY A 198 -11.82 9.94 20.32
C GLY A 198 -10.51 10.10 21.09
N LEU A 199 -9.67 9.06 21.14
CA LEU A 199 -8.44 9.06 21.93
C LEU A 199 -7.30 9.75 21.16
N PRO A 200 -6.40 10.46 21.86
CA PRO A 200 -5.13 10.88 21.28
C PRO A 200 -4.31 9.65 20.85
N ARG A 201 -3.81 9.67 19.61
CA ARG A 201 -3.11 8.54 18.99
C ARG A 201 -1.81 8.96 18.35
N HIS A 202 -0.93 7.97 18.20
CA HIS A 202 0.23 8.10 17.34
C HIS A 202 -0.21 8.22 15.88
N PRO A 203 0.26 9.23 15.11
CA PRO A 203 0.07 9.28 13.66
C PRO A 203 1.00 8.27 12.97
N SER A 204 0.78 6.97 13.19
CA SER A 204 1.63 5.88 12.72
C SER A 204 1.83 5.88 11.20
N GLN A 205 0.85 6.40 10.45
CA GLN A 205 0.96 6.57 9.01
C GLN A 205 2.19 7.41 8.62
N LEU A 206 2.53 8.44 9.41
CA LEU A 206 3.72 9.25 9.17
C LEU A 206 5.01 8.50 9.55
N TYR A 207 4.95 7.63 10.57
CA TYR A 207 6.09 6.78 10.94
C TYR A 207 6.35 5.75 9.84
N GLU A 208 5.30 5.09 9.35
CA GLU A 208 5.36 4.12 8.25
C GLU A 208 5.82 4.81 6.94
N ALA A 209 5.30 6.00 6.63
CA ALA A 209 5.78 6.80 5.49
C ALA A 209 7.28 7.15 5.61
N GLY A 210 7.76 7.41 6.82
CA GLY A 210 9.17 7.69 7.10
C GLY A 210 10.07 6.46 7.04
N LEU A 211 9.67 5.35 7.66
CA LEU A 211 10.48 4.14 7.82
C LEU A 211 10.34 3.18 6.64
N GLU A 212 9.12 2.72 6.34
CA GLU A 212 8.82 1.81 5.22
C GLU A 212 8.94 2.51 3.86
N GLY A 213 8.74 3.83 3.86
CA GLY A 213 8.86 4.70 2.70
C GLY A 213 10.23 5.35 2.59
N ALA A 214 10.39 6.55 3.14
CA ALA A 214 11.53 7.43 2.87
C ALA A 214 12.90 6.80 3.20
N LEU A 215 13.06 6.23 4.39
CA LEU A 215 14.30 5.58 4.81
C LEU A 215 14.62 4.37 3.92
N LEU A 216 13.62 3.53 3.66
CA LEU A 216 13.81 2.35 2.82
C LEU A 216 14.11 2.73 1.37
N ILE A 217 13.52 3.79 0.82
CA ILE A 217 13.90 4.37 -0.48
C ILE A 217 15.40 4.71 -0.47
N VAL A 218 15.87 5.46 0.52
CA VAL A 218 17.29 5.86 0.61
C VAL A 218 18.20 4.64 0.66
N VAL A 219 17.91 3.68 1.54
CA VAL A 219 18.70 2.44 1.66
C VAL A 219 18.74 1.68 0.34
N MET A 220 17.58 1.44 -0.28
CA MET A 220 17.48 0.65 -1.51
C MET A 220 18.16 1.32 -2.71
N LEU A 221 18.03 2.65 -2.84
CA LEU A 221 18.69 3.41 -3.89
C LEU A 221 20.21 3.42 -3.71
N LEU A 222 20.70 3.60 -2.49
CA LEU A 222 22.14 3.56 -2.20
C LEU A 222 22.70 2.15 -2.48
N LEU A 223 22.02 1.10 -2.03
CA LEU A 223 22.45 -0.27 -2.30
C LEU A 223 22.49 -0.56 -3.81
N PHE A 224 21.47 -0.17 -4.57
CA PHE A 224 21.42 -0.44 -6.00
C PHE A 224 22.47 0.36 -6.80
N TRP A 225 22.58 1.67 -6.55
CA TRP A 225 23.36 2.59 -7.39
C TRP A 225 24.80 2.81 -6.92
N LYS A 226 25.08 2.68 -5.62
CA LYS A 226 26.40 2.99 -5.05
C LYS A 226 27.20 1.75 -4.65
N THR A 227 26.60 0.56 -4.73
CA THR A 227 27.29 -0.69 -4.37
C THR A 227 27.18 -1.76 -5.47
N ARG A 228 27.72 -2.95 -5.20
CA ARG A 228 27.59 -4.12 -6.08
C ARG A 228 26.36 -4.99 -5.76
N ALA A 229 25.42 -4.52 -4.94
CA ALA A 229 24.28 -5.32 -4.48
C ALA A 229 23.44 -5.89 -5.63
N ARG A 230 23.25 -5.13 -6.73
CA ARG A 230 22.48 -5.59 -7.91
C ARG A 230 23.05 -6.82 -8.65
N TRP A 231 24.27 -7.22 -8.31
CA TRP A 231 24.95 -8.39 -8.86
C TRP A 231 24.82 -9.64 -7.96
N ARG A 232 24.21 -9.51 -6.78
CA ARG A 232 23.99 -10.59 -5.82
C ARG A 232 22.50 -10.95 -5.82
N PRO A 233 22.07 -11.97 -6.57
CA PRO A 233 20.65 -12.33 -6.65
C PRO A 233 20.05 -12.59 -5.27
N GLY A 234 18.91 -11.96 -5.00
CA GLY A 234 18.15 -12.11 -3.77
C GLY A 234 18.54 -11.13 -2.65
N LEU A 235 19.65 -10.40 -2.79
CA LEU A 235 20.11 -9.50 -1.74
C LEU A 235 19.17 -8.30 -1.57
N LEU A 236 18.73 -7.67 -2.66
CA LEU A 236 17.92 -6.45 -2.58
C LEU A 236 16.51 -6.77 -2.10
N VAL A 237 15.89 -7.83 -2.64
CA VAL A 237 14.59 -8.28 -2.14
C VAL A 237 14.68 -8.76 -0.68
N GLY A 238 15.77 -9.42 -0.29
CA GLY A 238 16.01 -9.83 1.09
C GLY A 238 16.14 -8.65 2.04
N VAL A 239 16.92 -7.62 1.68
CA VAL A 239 17.05 -6.38 2.46
C VAL A 239 15.72 -5.64 2.55
N PHE A 240 14.98 -5.54 1.45
CA PHE A 240 13.64 -4.94 1.47
C PHE A 240 12.71 -5.68 2.44
N THR A 241 12.62 -7.01 2.33
CA THR A 241 11.76 -7.81 3.21
C THR A 241 12.16 -7.69 4.68
N ALA A 242 13.46 -7.74 4.98
CA ALA A 242 13.97 -7.54 6.33
C ALA A 242 13.68 -6.12 6.84
N GLY A 243 13.83 -5.10 5.98
CA GLY A 243 13.52 -3.72 6.32
C GLY A 243 12.05 -3.51 6.65
N ILE A 244 11.14 -4.08 5.86
CA ILE A 244 9.70 -4.06 6.15
C ILE A 244 9.37 -4.81 7.44
N ALA A 245 10.02 -5.95 7.71
CA ALA A 245 9.76 -6.73 8.92
C ALA A 245 10.26 -6.06 10.22
N LEU A 246 11.19 -5.10 10.12
CA LEU A 246 11.75 -4.36 11.25
C LEU A 246 11.05 -3.03 11.54
N ALA A 247 10.32 -2.50 10.56
CA ALA A 247 9.57 -1.26 10.68
C ALA A 247 8.29 -1.46 11.52
#